data_AF-G7W976-F1
#
_entry.id   AF-G7W976-F1
#
_cell.length_a   1.000
_cell.length_b   1.000
_cell.length_c   1.000
_cell.angle_alpha   90.00
_cell.angle_beta   90.00
_cell.angle_gamma   90.00
#
_symmetry.space_group_name_H-M   'P 1'
#
loop_
_entity.id
_entity.type
_entity.pdbx_description
1 polymer ?
#
loop_
_entity_poly.entity_id
_entity_poly.type
_entity_poly.pdbx_seq_one_letter_code
_entity_poly.pdbx_strand_id
1 'polypeptide(L)' 'MFLVTWIEGEEVNYRVVKKQELPGLMAILGQHPIIQKISA' A
#
# COMPACT_ATOMS: atom_id res chain seq x y z
N MET A 1 -1.82 9.45 7.13
CA MET A 1 -1.88 8.80 5.80
C MET A 1 -1.19 7.45 5.89
N PHE A 2 -1.20 6.65 4.83
CA PHE A 2 -0.47 5.38 4.77
C PHE A 2 0.40 5.34 3.51
N LEU A 3 1.66 4.94 3.65
CA LEU A 3 2.51 4.51 2.56
C LEU A 3 2.32 3.01 2.40
N VAL A 4 1.92 2.58 1.21
CA VAL A 4 1.75 1.17 0.86
C VAL A 4 2.82 0.84 -0.16
N THR A 5 3.61 -0.20 0.10
CA THR A 5 4.67 -0.69 -0.78
C THR A 5 4.43 -2.15 -1.09
N TRP A 6 4.59 -2.57 -2.33
CA TRP A 6 4.40 -3.95 -2.75
C TRP A 6 5.34 -4.29 -3.92
N ILE A 7 5.49 -5.58 -4.20
CA ILE A 7 6.35 -6.09 -5.26
C ILE A 7 5.48 -6.65 -6.38
N GLU A 8 5.72 -6.22 -7.62
CA GLU A 8 5.15 -6.81 -8.83
C GLU A 8 6.29 -7.28 -9.73
N GLY A 9 6.48 -8.60 -9.83
CA GLY A 9 7.65 -9.16 -10.51
C GLY A 9 8.95 -8.76 -9.80
N GLU A 10 9.79 -8.01 -10.50
CA GLU A 10 11.06 -7.47 -9.96
C GLU A 10 10.93 -6.00 -9.53
N GLU A 11 9.77 -5.37 -9.75
CA GLU A 11 9.57 -3.94 -9.47
C GLU A 11 8.98 -3.72 -8.08
N VAL A 12 9.51 -2.69 -7.39
CA VAL A 12 8.98 -2.22 -6.11
C VAL A 12 8.06 -1.03 -6.37
N ASN A 13 6.77 -1.23 -6.14
CA ASN A 13 5.74 -0.22 -6.28
C ASN A 13 5.42 0.44 -4.93
N TYR A 14 5.01 1.70 -4.96
CA TYR A 14 4.56 2.41 -3.76
C TYR A 14 3.45 3.40 -4.05
N ARG A 15 2.57 3.61 -3.06
CA ARG A 15 1.50 4.60 -3.12
C ARG A 15 1.18 5.15 -1.73
N VAL A 16 1.00 6.46 -1.66
CA VAL A 16 0.44 7.11 -0.48
C VAL A 16 -1.07 7.16 -0.59
N VAL A 17 -1.78 6.67 0.42
CA VAL A 17 -3.26 6.62 0.44
C VAL A 17 -3.83 7.13 1.76
N LYS A 18 -5.08 7.61 1.71
CA LYS A 18 -5.86 7.92 2.91
C LYS A 18 -6.41 6.64 3.54
N LYS A 19 -6.79 6.70 4.81
CA LYS A 19 -7.35 5.56 5.56
C LYS A 19 -8.55 4.91 4.85
N GLN A 20 -9.39 5.73 4.22
CA GLN A 20 -10.60 5.27 3.52
C GLN A 20 -10.32 4.54 2.20
N GLU A 21 -9.16 4.75 1.58
CA GLU A 21 -8.77 4.12 0.29
C GLU A 21 -7.99 2.82 0.51
N LEU A 22 -7.43 2.63 1.71
CA LEU A 22 -6.59 1.49 2.07
C LEU A 22 -7.30 0.12 1.87
N PRO A 23 -8.57 -0.08 2.28
CA PRO A 23 -9.24 -1.37 2.08
C PRO A 23 -9.39 -1.75 0.59
N GLY A 24 -9.70 -0.76 -0.26
CA GLY A 24 -9.83 -0.99 -1.70
C GLY A 24 -8.50 -1.34 -2.35
N LEU A 25 -7.42 -0.66 -1.93
CA LEU A 25 -6.09 -0.98 -2.41
C LEU A 25 -5.62 -2.37 -1.95
N MET A 26 -5.87 -2.73 -0.68
CA MET A 26 -5.53 -4.05 -0.15
C MET A 26 -6.24 -5.21 -0.86
N ALA A 27 -7.47 -4.99 -1.36
CA ALA A 27 -8.18 -6.01 -2.14
C ALA A 27 -7.51 -6.33 -3.49
N ILE A 28 -6.68 -5.40 -4.01
CA ILE A 28 -6.03 -5.52 -5.32
C ILE A 28 -4.61 -6.08 -5.19
N LEU A 29 -3.85 -5.64 -4.17
CA LEU A 29 -2.40 -5.89 -4.04
C LEU A 29 -2.00 -7.30 -3.60
N GLY A 30 -2.95 -8.21 -3.36
CA GLY A 30 -2.65 -9.60 -2.97
C GLY A 30 -2.03 -9.73 -1.57
N GLN A 31 -1.14 -10.71 -1.38
CA GLN A 31 -0.81 -11.25 -0.05
C GLN A 31 0.32 -10.54 0.71
N HIS A 32 1.13 -9.66 0.07
CA HIS A 32 2.34 -9.12 0.71
C HIS A 32 2.58 -7.60 0.58
N PRO A 33 1.56 -6.72 0.71
CA PRO A 33 1.82 -5.29 0.84
C PRO A 33 2.40 -4.94 2.23
N ILE A 34 3.42 -4.08 2.26
CA ILE A 34 3.91 -3.42 3.47
C ILE A 34 3.12 -2.12 3.64
N ILE A 35 2.48 -1.95 4.81
CA ILE A 35 1.65 -0.78 5.12
C ILE A 35 2.30 0.00 6.26
N GLN A 36 2.77 1.20 5.97
CA GLN A 36 3.36 2.10 6.96
C GLN A 36 2.44 3.29 7.21
N LYS A 37 2.03 3.48 8.45
CA LYS A 37 1.35 4.71 8.86
C LYS A 37 2.34 5.87 8.81
N ILE A 38 2.01 6.90 8.05
CA ILE A 38 2.77 8.16 8.01
C ILE A 38 2.10 9.10 9.00
N SER A 39 2.84 9.55 10.02
CA SER A 39 2.38 10.61 10.91
C SER A 39 2.35 11.94 10.15
N ALA A 40 1.42 12.80 10.55
CA ALA A 40 1.61 14.24 10.35
C ALA A 40 2.57 14.75 11.42
#